data_AF-A0A218ZCI4-F1
#
_entry.id   AF-A0A218ZCI4-F1
#
_cell.length_a   1.000
_cell.length_b   1.000
_cell.length_c   1.000
_cell.angle_alpha   90.00
_cell.angle_beta   90.00
_cell.angle_gamma   90.00
#
_symmetry.space_group_name_H-M   'P 1'
#
loop_
_entity.id
_entity.type
_entity.pdbx_description
1 polymer ?
#
loop_
_entity_poly.entity_id
_entity_poly.type
_entity_poly.pdbx_seq_one_letter_code
_entity_poly.pdbx_strand_id
1 'polypeptide(L)'
;MLWSEPARAYRDVGKSRDGSHYSTTYLNGNVYSEIRRFVVIREGHGNCICSPIHTYNNQATLKPNLPDVQQHAIIYTSKSAPPSLCSYNDSGEVIAREDLNKDPLRVIPEGPLPEADLGIYSRINYSKIYTVENYVRVLNIGLVHQNSMQSLIANSLVRQNDQAPQALRNKAIGAASTDNRDETQASENGERVDRSEKHKEKRKKPSGSGRKK
;
A
#
# COMPACT_ATOMS: atom_id res chain seq x y z
N MET A 1 -2.01 -1.02 -12.11
CA MET A 1 -2.61 -2.37 -12.07
C MET A 1 -1.44 -3.35 -12.10
N LEU A 2 -1.29 -4.20 -11.08
CA LEU A 2 -0.23 -5.22 -11.03
C LEU A 2 -0.78 -6.64 -10.87
N TRP A 3 -1.99 -6.79 -10.34
CA TRP A 3 -2.59 -8.10 -10.11
C TRP A 3 -3.73 -8.36 -11.07
N SER A 4 -3.57 -9.48 -11.77
CA SER A 4 -4.48 -10.03 -12.74
C SER A 4 -4.85 -11.44 -12.29
N GLU A 5 -6.13 -11.75 -12.22
CA GLU A 5 -6.66 -13.08 -11.93
C GLU A 5 -7.48 -13.61 -13.10
N PRO A 6 -7.58 -14.94 -13.27
CA PRO A 6 -8.50 -15.52 -14.23
C PRO A 6 -9.95 -15.09 -13.94
N ALA A 7 -10.62 -14.53 -14.94
CA ALA A 7 -12.03 -14.18 -14.84
C ALA A 7 -12.87 -15.46 -14.95
N ARG A 8 -13.57 -15.84 -13.87
CA ARG A 8 -14.47 -17.02 -13.86
C ARG A 8 -15.67 -16.89 -14.81
N ALA A 9 -16.06 -15.68 -15.17
CA ALA A 9 -17.17 -15.42 -16.07
C ALA A 9 -16.73 -14.48 -17.19
N TYR A 10 -17.21 -14.74 -18.41
CA TYR A 10 -17.05 -13.83 -19.53
C TYR A 10 -17.78 -12.52 -19.22
N ARG A 11 -17.02 -11.43 -19.13
CA ARG A 11 -17.55 -10.06 -19.11
C ARG A 11 -16.97 -9.33 -20.31
N ASP A 12 -17.65 -8.28 -20.75
CA ASP A 12 -17.23 -7.48 -21.90
C ASP A 12 -15.76 -7.03 -21.74
N VAL A 13 -14.91 -7.58 -22.59
CA VAL A 13 -13.46 -7.30 -22.64
C VAL A 13 -13.25 -5.83 -23.01
N GLY A 14 -12.29 -5.16 -22.37
CA GLY A 14 -11.98 -3.75 -22.60
C GLY A 14 -12.83 -2.77 -21.81
N LYS A 15 -13.73 -3.24 -20.92
CA LYS A 15 -14.43 -2.36 -19.97
C LYS A 15 -13.61 -2.15 -18.70
N SER A 16 -13.44 -0.89 -18.32
CA SER A 16 -12.91 -0.46 -17.03
C SER A 16 -14.03 0.04 -16.13
N ARG A 17 -14.11 -0.44 -14.88
CA ARG A 17 -15.01 0.11 -13.86
C ARG A 17 -14.31 0.06 -12.51
N ASP A 18 -14.35 1.18 -11.78
CA ASP A 18 -13.90 1.27 -10.39
C ASP A 18 -12.47 0.71 -10.16
N GLY A 19 -11.52 1.14 -10.99
CA GLY A 19 -10.12 0.68 -10.92
C GLY A 19 -9.88 -0.76 -11.40
N SER A 20 -10.92 -1.45 -11.85
CA SER A 20 -10.82 -2.80 -12.41
C SER A 20 -10.92 -2.83 -13.94
N HIS A 21 -10.25 -3.79 -14.58
CA HIS A 21 -10.13 -3.92 -16.03
C HIS A 21 -10.17 -5.39 -16.46
N TYR A 22 -10.99 -5.70 -17.47
CA TYR A 22 -11.05 -7.02 -18.09
C TYR A 22 -10.28 -7.05 -19.41
N SER A 23 -9.38 -8.02 -19.56
CA SER A 23 -8.60 -8.23 -20.79
C SER A 23 -8.58 -9.71 -21.19
N THR A 24 -8.23 -9.98 -22.45
CA THR A 24 -7.94 -11.34 -22.92
C THR A 24 -6.43 -11.51 -23.00
N THR A 25 -5.95 -12.65 -22.49
CA THR A 25 -4.54 -13.03 -22.53
C THR A 25 -4.18 -13.68 -23.87
N TYR A 26 -2.88 -13.84 -24.11
CA TYR A 26 -2.38 -14.53 -25.30
C TYR A 26 -2.97 -15.94 -25.50
N LEU A 27 -3.27 -16.67 -24.42
CA LEU A 27 -3.87 -18.00 -24.47
C LEU A 27 -5.42 -17.96 -24.51
N ASN A 28 -6.01 -16.86 -24.97
CA ASN A 28 -7.46 -16.65 -25.05
C ASN A 28 -8.20 -16.75 -23.70
N GLY A 29 -7.48 -16.71 -22.58
CA GLY A 29 -8.06 -16.67 -21.24
C GLY A 29 -8.50 -15.27 -20.87
N ASN A 30 -9.71 -15.12 -20.33
CA ASN A 30 -10.18 -13.85 -19.80
C ASN A 30 -9.56 -13.58 -18.44
N VAL A 31 -9.12 -12.36 -18.24
CA VAL A 31 -8.45 -11.90 -17.04
C VAL A 31 -9.18 -10.69 -16.49
N TYR A 32 -9.32 -10.69 -15.18
CA TYR A 32 -9.81 -9.57 -14.40
C TYR A 32 -8.65 -8.99 -13.61
N SER A 33 -8.45 -7.69 -13.70
CA SER A 33 -7.41 -6.99 -12.95
C SER A 33 -8.03 -5.89 -12.11
N GLU A 34 -7.52 -5.69 -10.89
CA GLU A 34 -8.07 -4.73 -9.95
C GLU A 34 -6.98 -4.12 -9.05
N ILE A 35 -7.33 -3.04 -8.36
CA ILE A 35 -6.54 -2.52 -7.24
C ILE A 35 -6.79 -3.42 -6.03
N ARG A 36 -5.71 -3.96 -5.43
CA ARG A 36 -5.77 -4.87 -4.30
C ARG A 36 -5.27 -4.21 -3.03
N ARG A 37 -5.87 -4.59 -1.91
CA ARG A 37 -5.49 -4.18 -0.56
C ARG A 37 -4.83 -5.37 0.13
N PHE A 38 -3.81 -5.11 0.93
CA PHE A 38 -3.01 -6.14 1.58
C PHE A 38 -2.71 -5.75 3.02
N VAL A 39 -2.60 -6.75 3.89
CA VAL A 39 -1.95 -6.63 5.20
C VAL A 39 -0.57 -7.24 5.07
N VAL A 40 0.46 -6.46 5.39
CA VAL A 40 1.83 -6.95 5.47
C VAL A 40 1.97 -7.82 6.71
N ILE A 41 2.43 -9.05 6.51
CA ILE A 41 2.64 -10.04 7.57
C ILE A 41 4.12 -10.13 7.93
N ARG A 42 4.99 -10.06 6.90
CA ARG A 42 6.44 -10.10 7.05
C ARG A 42 7.09 -9.21 6.00
N GLU A 43 8.02 -8.38 6.45
CA GLU A 43 8.91 -7.63 5.57
C GLU A 43 10.08 -8.51 5.14
N GLY A 44 10.44 -8.45 3.87
CA GLY A 44 11.61 -9.10 3.30
C GLY A 44 12.54 -8.08 2.61
N HIS A 45 13.63 -8.58 2.02
CA HIS A 45 14.56 -7.76 1.27
C HIS A 45 14.12 -7.69 -0.20
N GLY A 46 13.43 -6.60 -0.56
CA GLY A 46 12.94 -6.33 -1.92
C GLY A 46 11.45 -6.63 -2.13
N ASN A 47 10.84 -7.45 -1.27
CA ASN A 47 9.41 -7.72 -1.25
C ASN A 47 8.89 -7.93 0.18
N CYS A 48 7.57 -7.98 0.32
CA CYS A 48 6.86 -8.30 1.54
C CYS A 48 5.94 -9.50 1.33
N ILE A 49 5.75 -10.31 2.38
CA ILE A 49 4.74 -11.35 2.43
C ILE A 49 3.47 -10.78 3.03
N CYS A 50 2.36 -10.95 2.32
CA CYS A 50 1.10 -10.27 2.57
C CYS A 50 -0.10 -11.23 2.54
N SER A 51 -1.13 -10.89 3.30
CA SER A 51 -2.47 -11.48 3.19
C SER A 51 -3.41 -10.47 2.49
N PRO A 52 -4.20 -10.89 1.50
CA PRO A 52 -5.08 -9.99 0.77
C PRO A 52 -6.31 -9.64 1.61
N ILE A 53 -6.87 -8.47 1.31
CA ILE A 53 -8.18 -8.03 1.79
C ILE A 53 -9.15 -8.05 0.60
N HIS A 54 -10.30 -8.69 0.78
CA HIS A 54 -11.35 -8.78 -0.23
C HIS A 54 -12.69 -8.30 0.33
N THR A 55 -13.46 -7.61 -0.51
CA THR A 55 -14.87 -7.29 -0.25
C THR A 55 -15.83 -8.26 -0.94
N TYR A 56 -15.29 -9.11 -1.82
CA TYR A 56 -16.05 -10.11 -2.59
C TYR A 56 -17.23 -9.52 -3.37
N ASN A 57 -17.01 -8.36 -4.02
CA ASN A 57 -18.06 -7.57 -4.67
C ASN A 57 -19.14 -7.14 -3.66
N ASN A 58 -18.70 -6.57 -2.55
CA ASN A 58 -19.55 -6.09 -1.45
C ASN A 58 -20.48 -7.15 -0.85
N GLN A 59 -20.01 -8.40 -0.81
CA GLN A 59 -20.73 -9.54 -0.22
C GLN A 59 -19.98 -10.15 0.98
N ALA A 60 -18.75 -9.71 1.24
CA ALA A 60 -17.91 -10.30 2.28
C ALA A 60 -17.90 -11.85 2.19
N THR A 61 -18.00 -12.59 3.30
CA THR A 61 -18.04 -14.05 3.23
C THR A 61 -19.40 -14.66 2.89
N LEU A 62 -20.42 -13.84 2.66
CA LEU A 62 -21.72 -14.30 2.14
C LEU A 62 -21.69 -14.59 0.64
N LYS A 63 -20.58 -14.30 -0.05
CA LYS A 63 -20.42 -14.62 -1.47
C LYS A 63 -20.64 -16.13 -1.69
N PRO A 64 -21.54 -16.53 -2.60
CA PRO A 64 -21.79 -17.93 -2.88
C PRO A 64 -20.52 -18.67 -3.32
N ASN A 65 -20.37 -19.90 -2.83
CA ASN A 65 -19.23 -20.78 -3.16
C ASN A 65 -17.85 -20.19 -2.82
N LEU A 66 -17.76 -19.36 -1.78
CA LEU A 66 -16.48 -18.90 -1.25
C LEU A 66 -15.81 -20.07 -0.49
N PRO A 67 -14.63 -20.54 -0.94
CA PRO A 67 -13.90 -21.58 -0.21
C PRO A 67 -13.34 -21.03 1.11
N ASP A 68 -13.16 -21.93 2.07
CA ASP A 68 -12.45 -21.65 3.32
C ASP A 68 -12.94 -20.39 4.05
N VAL A 69 -14.26 -20.26 4.21
CA VAL A 69 -14.87 -19.13 4.96
C VAL A 69 -14.20 -18.93 6.32
N GLN A 70 -13.87 -20.04 6.99
CA GLN A 70 -13.18 -20.06 8.27
C GLN A 70 -11.76 -19.47 8.23
N GLN A 71 -11.15 -19.27 7.06
CA GLN A 71 -9.86 -18.59 6.89
C GLN A 71 -9.99 -17.07 6.71
N HIS A 72 -11.17 -16.51 6.98
CA HIS A 72 -11.41 -15.08 6.90
C HIS A 72 -11.60 -14.47 8.28
N ALA A 73 -11.27 -13.19 8.40
CA ALA A 73 -11.65 -12.37 9.54
C ALA A 73 -12.14 -11.00 9.07
N ILE A 74 -12.97 -10.36 9.89
CA ILE A 74 -13.35 -8.97 9.69
C ILE A 74 -12.10 -8.10 9.82
N ILE A 75 -11.90 -7.16 8.90
CA ILE A 75 -10.86 -6.13 9.02
C ILE A 75 -11.49 -4.76 8.79
N TYR A 76 -11.23 -3.81 9.69
CA TYR A 76 -11.97 -2.56 9.76
C TYR A 76 -11.12 -1.40 10.28
N THR A 77 -11.50 -0.18 9.93
CA THR A 77 -10.82 1.08 10.29
C THR A 77 -11.58 1.92 11.33
N SER A 78 -12.86 1.59 11.56
CA SER A 78 -13.69 2.22 12.59
C SER A 78 -13.17 1.98 14.01
N LYS A 79 -13.71 2.74 14.97
CA LYS A 79 -13.38 2.58 16.40
C LYS A 79 -13.89 1.24 16.96
N SER A 80 -15.08 0.84 16.56
CA SER A 80 -15.71 -0.44 16.91
C SER A 80 -15.74 -1.38 15.71
N ALA A 81 -15.64 -2.68 15.98
CA ALA A 81 -15.80 -3.70 14.95
C ALA A 81 -17.23 -3.67 14.39
N PRO A 82 -17.42 -3.75 13.06
CA PRO A 82 -18.75 -3.97 12.51
C PRO A 82 -19.26 -5.36 12.91
N PRO A 83 -20.59 -5.54 13.04
CA PRO A 83 -21.16 -6.87 13.26
C PRO A 83 -20.91 -7.77 12.04
N SER A 84 -20.91 -9.08 12.26
CA SER A 84 -21.00 -10.07 11.18
C SER A 84 -22.25 -9.81 10.34
N LEU A 85 -22.12 -9.92 9.02
CA LEU A 85 -23.20 -9.60 8.09
C LEU A 85 -24.23 -10.74 8.00
N CYS A 86 -25.46 -10.34 7.68
CA CYS A 86 -26.56 -11.23 7.31
C CYS A 86 -27.12 -10.81 5.95
N SER A 87 -27.60 -11.78 5.18
CA SER A 87 -28.50 -11.52 4.05
C SER A 87 -29.94 -11.85 4.44
N TYR A 88 -30.88 -11.14 3.82
CA TYR A 88 -32.30 -11.24 4.13
C TYR A 88 -33.10 -11.54 2.85
N ASN A 89 -34.23 -12.25 2.99
CA ASN A 89 -35.21 -12.37 1.91
C ASN A 89 -36.11 -11.12 1.83
N ASP A 90 -37.01 -11.07 0.85
CA ASP A 90 -37.96 -9.96 0.66
C ASP A 90 -38.92 -9.78 1.84
N SER A 91 -39.11 -10.82 2.66
CA SER A 91 -39.93 -10.79 3.88
C SER A 91 -39.14 -10.34 5.12
N GLY A 92 -37.84 -10.04 4.99
CA GLY A 92 -36.97 -9.59 6.07
C GLY A 92 -36.42 -10.70 6.97
N GLU A 93 -36.57 -11.97 6.59
CA GLU A 93 -36.02 -13.11 7.32
C GLU A 93 -34.57 -13.36 6.92
N VAL A 94 -33.73 -13.75 7.88
CA VAL A 94 -32.31 -14.03 7.63
C VAL A 94 -32.17 -15.33 6.83
N ILE A 95 -31.59 -15.24 5.64
CA ILE A 95 -31.32 -16.41 4.77
C ILE A 95 -29.89 -16.92 4.86
N ALA A 96 -28.93 -16.06 5.24
CA ALA A 96 -27.57 -16.45 5.53
C ALA A 96 -26.91 -15.48 6.50
N ARG A 97 -25.90 -15.96 7.23
CA ARG A 97 -25.07 -15.20 8.16
C ARG A 97 -23.62 -15.55 7.92
N GLU A 98 -22.72 -14.57 8.07
CA GLU A 98 -21.30 -14.85 8.11
C GLU A 98 -20.95 -15.70 9.34
N ASP A 99 -20.32 -16.84 9.10
CA ASP A 99 -19.81 -17.74 10.13
C ASP A 99 -18.28 -17.61 10.18
N LEU A 100 -17.81 -16.69 11.03
CA LEU A 100 -16.39 -16.37 11.20
C LEU A 100 -15.96 -16.73 12.61
N ASN A 101 -14.88 -17.49 12.72
CA ASN A 101 -14.32 -17.94 14.00
C ASN A 101 -13.05 -17.18 14.43
N LYS A 102 -12.62 -16.17 13.66
CA LYS A 102 -11.42 -15.37 13.91
C LYS A 102 -11.78 -13.98 14.41
N ASP A 103 -10.98 -13.49 15.37
CA ASP A 103 -11.17 -12.17 15.93
C ASP A 103 -11.02 -11.06 14.87
N PRO A 104 -11.90 -10.04 14.87
CA PRO A 104 -11.77 -8.87 14.01
C PRO A 104 -10.43 -8.14 14.17
N LEU A 105 -9.85 -7.72 13.04
CA LEU A 105 -8.63 -6.91 13.00
C LEU A 105 -8.97 -5.43 12.85
N ARG A 106 -8.58 -4.64 13.84
CA ARG A 106 -8.67 -3.19 13.76
C ARG A 106 -7.44 -2.62 13.07
N VAL A 107 -7.65 -1.65 12.19
CA VAL A 107 -6.62 -0.85 11.53
C VAL A 107 -6.79 0.61 11.94
N ILE A 108 -5.70 1.27 12.30
CA ILE A 108 -5.63 2.71 12.54
C ILE A 108 -5.34 3.36 11.18
N PRO A 109 -6.28 4.11 10.58
CA PRO A 109 -6.07 4.74 9.29
C PRO A 109 -4.96 5.80 9.36
N GLU A 110 -4.12 5.88 8.32
CA GLU A 110 -2.98 6.83 8.28
C GLU A 110 -3.43 8.27 7.99
N GLY A 111 -4.60 8.47 7.39
CA GLY A 111 -5.13 9.79 7.08
C GLY A 111 -6.64 9.79 6.78
N PRO A 112 -7.23 10.98 6.54
CA PRO A 112 -8.66 11.14 6.29
C PRO A 112 -9.09 10.77 4.86
N LEU A 113 -8.23 10.08 4.10
CA LEU A 113 -8.52 9.71 2.72
C LEU A 113 -9.67 8.69 2.67
N PRO A 114 -10.66 8.85 1.77
CA PRO A 114 -11.73 7.86 1.60
C PRO A 114 -11.20 6.45 1.33
N GLU A 115 -10.08 6.32 0.62
CA GLU A 115 -9.45 5.06 0.28
C GLU A 115 -8.82 4.35 1.50
N ALA A 116 -8.56 5.10 2.58
CA ALA A 116 -8.10 4.55 3.86
C ALA A 116 -9.25 3.90 4.64
N ASP A 117 -10.52 4.11 4.26
CA ASP A 117 -11.65 3.37 4.81
C ASP A 117 -11.79 2.00 4.12
N LEU A 118 -11.75 0.94 4.93
CA LEU A 118 -11.92 -0.43 4.45
C LEU A 118 -13.41 -0.76 4.20
N GLY A 119 -14.34 -0.05 4.82
CA GLY A 119 -15.77 -0.33 4.74
C GLY A 119 -16.17 -1.67 5.39
N ILE A 120 -17.49 -1.88 5.51
CA ILE A 120 -18.06 -2.99 6.30
C ILE A 120 -17.85 -4.38 5.68
N TYR A 121 -17.61 -4.47 4.36
CA TYR A 121 -17.49 -5.73 3.63
C TYR A 121 -16.07 -6.29 3.60
N SER A 122 -15.07 -5.55 4.09
CA SER A 122 -13.67 -5.96 4.00
C SER A 122 -13.35 -7.13 4.91
N ARG A 123 -12.80 -8.19 4.31
CA ARG A 123 -12.34 -9.40 5.00
C ARG A 123 -10.89 -9.65 4.65
N ILE A 124 -10.04 -9.83 5.66
CA ILE A 124 -8.70 -10.40 5.43
C ILE A 124 -8.88 -11.89 5.11
N ASN A 125 -8.13 -12.40 4.15
CA ASN A 125 -8.11 -13.82 3.80
C ASN A 125 -6.74 -14.41 4.14
N TYR A 126 -6.71 -15.31 5.13
CA TYR A 126 -5.50 -15.99 5.56
C TYR A 126 -5.13 -17.21 4.71
N SER A 127 -6.05 -17.75 3.88
CA SER A 127 -5.76 -18.91 3.02
C SER A 127 -4.91 -18.57 1.80
N LYS A 128 -4.73 -17.27 1.50
CA LYS A 128 -3.90 -16.80 0.39
C LYS A 128 -2.71 -16.00 0.89
N ILE A 129 -1.54 -16.30 0.32
CA ILE A 129 -0.30 -15.58 0.55
C ILE A 129 0.09 -14.88 -0.76
N TYR A 130 0.45 -13.61 -0.65
CA TYR A 130 1.00 -12.82 -1.76
C TYR A 130 2.39 -12.34 -1.41
N THR A 131 3.28 -12.37 -2.40
CA THR A 131 4.55 -11.66 -2.36
C THR A 131 4.36 -10.35 -3.10
N VAL A 132 4.56 -9.22 -2.42
CA VAL A 132 4.39 -7.88 -2.97
C VAL A 132 5.76 -7.21 -3.06
N GLU A 133 6.19 -6.87 -4.28
CA GLU A 133 7.47 -6.21 -4.52
C GLU A 133 7.49 -4.76 -3.99
N ASN A 134 8.61 -4.32 -3.45
CA ASN A 134 8.74 -3.01 -2.79
C ASN A 134 8.75 -1.83 -3.78
N TYR A 135 8.99 -2.07 -5.07
CA TYR A 135 9.00 -1.04 -6.12
C TYR A 135 7.60 -0.75 -6.70
N VAL A 136 6.58 -1.45 -6.21
CA VAL A 136 5.20 -1.24 -6.65
C VAL A 136 4.65 0.02 -6.02
N ARG A 137 3.97 0.85 -6.81
CA ARG A 137 3.26 2.02 -6.27
C ARG A 137 2.07 1.55 -5.44
N VAL A 138 2.08 1.91 -4.17
CA VAL A 138 1.03 1.60 -3.20
C VAL A 138 0.42 2.86 -2.63
N LEU A 139 -0.79 2.72 -2.09
CA LEU A 139 -1.41 3.71 -1.22
C LEU A 139 -1.41 3.12 0.20
N ASN A 140 -0.90 3.87 1.17
CA ASN A 140 -0.96 3.44 2.55
C ASN A 140 -2.37 3.64 3.11
N ILE A 141 -2.94 2.57 3.66
CA ILE A 141 -4.26 2.59 4.31
C ILE A 141 -4.10 2.93 5.79
N GLY A 142 -3.17 2.27 6.48
CA GLY A 142 -3.00 2.40 7.92
C GLY A 142 -2.17 1.29 8.54
N LEU A 143 -2.17 1.25 9.87
CA LEU A 143 -1.43 0.27 10.67
C LEU A 143 -2.38 -0.62 11.46
N VAL A 144 -2.10 -1.93 11.53
CA VAL A 144 -2.89 -2.85 12.37
C VAL A 144 -2.72 -2.42 13.83
N HIS A 145 -3.85 -2.31 14.54
CA HIS A 145 -3.86 -1.92 15.94
C HIS A 145 -3.16 -2.96 16.82
N GLN A 146 -2.43 -2.53 17.84
CA GLN A 146 -1.64 -3.42 18.71
C GLN A 146 -2.45 -4.59 19.27
N ASN A 147 -3.67 -4.33 19.74
CA ASN A 147 -4.56 -5.37 20.28
C ASN A 147 -4.98 -6.45 19.25
N SER A 148 -4.86 -6.16 17.96
CA SER A 148 -5.19 -7.09 16.87
C SER A 148 -3.97 -7.85 16.36
N MET A 149 -2.74 -7.46 16.75
CA MET A 149 -1.50 -8.08 16.28
C MET A 149 -1.41 -9.57 16.66
N GLN A 150 -1.85 -9.94 17.87
CA GLN A 150 -1.84 -11.32 18.30
C GLN A 150 -2.71 -12.21 17.41
N SER A 151 -3.94 -11.74 17.09
CA SER A 151 -4.85 -12.45 16.18
C SER A 151 -4.27 -12.54 14.76
N LEU A 152 -3.68 -11.45 14.26
CA LEU A 152 -3.04 -11.42 12.94
C LEU A 152 -1.94 -12.48 12.83
N ILE A 153 -1.05 -12.54 13.83
CA ILE A 153 0.08 -13.47 13.82
C ILE A 153 -0.40 -14.91 14.00
N ALA A 154 -1.32 -15.16 14.94
CA ALA A 154 -1.82 -16.51 15.22
C ALA A 154 -2.53 -17.16 14.04
N ASN A 155 -3.22 -16.36 13.21
CA ASN A 155 -3.96 -16.85 12.06
C ASN A 155 -3.14 -16.86 10.76
N SER A 156 -1.96 -16.24 10.75
CA SER A 156 -1.13 -16.19 9.56
C SER A 156 -0.52 -17.56 9.24
N LEU A 157 -0.57 -17.94 7.96
CA LEU A 157 0.14 -19.13 7.46
C LEU A 157 1.67 -18.96 7.48
N VAL A 158 2.16 -17.74 7.68
CA VAL A 158 3.58 -17.39 7.68
C VAL A 158 4.13 -17.42 9.11
N ARG A 159 4.78 -18.52 9.48
CA ARG A 159 5.38 -18.68 10.82
C ARG A 159 6.57 -17.77 11.01
N GLN A 160 6.55 -16.87 12.00
CA GLN A 160 7.62 -15.90 12.28
C GLN A 160 8.99 -16.51 12.69
N ASN A 161 9.14 -17.84 12.72
CA ASN A 161 10.31 -18.50 13.30
C ASN A 161 11.59 -18.51 12.44
N ASP A 162 11.59 -17.97 11.23
CA ASP A 162 12.81 -17.84 10.43
C ASP A 162 13.09 -16.36 10.17
N GLN A 163 13.74 -15.70 11.13
CA GLN A 163 14.44 -14.46 10.81
C GLN A 163 15.63 -14.81 9.91
N ALA A 164 15.48 -14.58 8.61
CA ALA A 164 16.67 -14.32 7.79
C ALA A 164 17.42 -13.15 8.47
N PRO A 165 18.75 -13.23 8.68
CA PRO A 165 19.49 -12.21 9.40
C PRO A 165 19.22 -10.85 8.75
N GLN A 166 18.57 -9.95 9.50
CA GLN A 166 18.44 -8.57 9.08
C GLN A 166 19.86 -8.01 9.02
N ALA A 167 20.38 -7.83 7.82
CA ALA A 167 21.58 -7.04 7.62
C ALA A 167 21.31 -5.66 8.26
N LEU A 168 22.16 -5.30 9.23
CA LEU A 168 22.14 -4.06 9.98
C LEU A 168 21.71 -2.90 9.08
N ARG A 169 20.49 -2.39 9.31
CA ARG A 169 20.04 -1.13 8.74
C ARG A 169 20.92 -0.05 9.37
N ASN A 170 22.04 0.26 8.72
CA ASN A 170 23.00 1.25 9.15
C ASN A 170 22.28 2.56 9.47
N LYS A 171 22.22 2.87 10.75
CA LYS A 171 21.96 4.19 11.30
C LYS A 171 23.24 5.00 11.11
N ALA A 172 23.53 5.34 9.86
CA ALA A 172 24.66 6.18 9.47
C ALA A 172 24.20 7.17 8.39
N ILE A 173 23.36 8.11 8.79
CA ILE A 173 23.34 9.44 8.17
C ILE A 173 23.82 10.37 9.28
N GLY A 174 25.03 10.89 9.07
CA GLY A 174 25.93 11.38 10.09
C GLY A 174 25.37 12.52 10.95
N ALA A 175 25.40 12.28 12.26
CA ALA A 175 25.74 13.32 13.22
C ALA A 175 27.28 13.42 13.24
N ALA A 176 27.86 14.28 12.40
CA ALA A 176 29.24 14.73 12.53
C ALA A 176 29.51 15.93 11.60
N SER A 177 29.30 17.15 12.10
CA SER A 177 30.10 18.32 11.70
C SER A 177 29.98 19.42 12.76
N THR A 178 30.73 19.29 13.85
CA THR A 178 31.19 20.42 14.65
C THR A 178 32.71 20.35 14.64
N ASP A 179 33.32 20.97 13.62
CA ASP A 179 34.76 21.17 13.56
C ASP A 179 35.04 22.54 14.17
N ASN A 180 35.26 22.56 15.48
CA ASN A 180 35.88 23.67 16.19
C ASN A 180 37.39 23.46 16.10
N ARG A 181 38.08 24.32 15.34
CA ARG A 181 39.52 24.48 15.45
C ARG A 181 39.79 25.94 15.79
N ASP A 182 40.31 26.13 16.98
CA ASP A 182 40.93 27.37 17.42
C ASP A 182 42.37 27.06 17.86
N GLU A 183 43.21 28.10 17.85
CA GLU A 183 44.64 28.20 18.17
C GLU A 183 45.67 27.93 17.05
N THR A 184 46.78 28.67 16.91
CA THR A 184 47.09 30.12 16.96
C THR A 184 48.48 30.31 16.30
N GLN A 185 48.67 31.43 15.59
CA GLN A 185 49.91 32.25 15.38
C GLN A 185 51.26 31.65 14.93
N ALA A 186 51.77 32.17 13.79
CA ALA A 186 53.08 32.83 13.58
C ALA A 186 53.24 33.21 12.09
N SER A 187 53.06 34.49 11.70
CA SER A 187 54.09 35.46 11.29
C SER A 187 54.87 35.13 10.00
N GLU A 188 54.65 35.89 8.92
CA GLU A 188 55.62 36.83 8.31
C GLU A 188 55.20 37.33 6.90
N ASN A 189 55.05 38.66 6.80
CA ASN A 189 55.47 39.62 5.76
C ASN A 189 55.32 39.34 4.24
N GLY A 190 54.83 40.40 3.55
CA GLY A 190 55.19 40.75 2.15
C GLY A 190 53.98 40.95 1.23
N GLU A 191 53.35 42.13 1.17
CA GLU A 191 53.63 43.26 0.27
C GLU A 191 52.65 43.34 -0.93
N ARG A 192 52.36 44.59 -1.34
CA ARG A 192 51.31 45.12 -2.22
C ARG A 192 51.22 44.46 -3.62
N VAL A 193 50.05 44.54 -4.27
CA VAL A 193 49.75 45.43 -5.41
C VAL A 193 48.30 45.30 -5.89
N ASP A 194 47.80 46.48 -6.28
CA ASP A 194 46.52 46.96 -6.76
C ASP A 194 46.12 46.47 -8.18
N ARG A 195 44.82 46.20 -8.42
CA ARG A 195 44.15 46.56 -9.70
C ARG A 195 42.63 46.36 -9.72
N SER A 196 41.96 47.46 -10.04
CA SER A 196 40.67 47.64 -10.72
C SER A 196 40.48 46.68 -11.94
N GLU A 197 39.32 46.41 -12.53
CA GLU A 197 38.23 47.31 -12.91
C GLU A 197 37.04 46.52 -13.54
N LYS A 198 35.95 47.25 -13.77
CA LYS A 198 34.60 46.92 -14.30
C LYS A 198 34.55 46.35 -15.73
N HIS A 199 33.45 45.65 -16.05
CA HIS A 199 32.60 45.86 -17.26
C HIS A 199 31.36 44.92 -17.21
N LYS A 200 30.12 45.36 -16.93
CA LYS A 200 29.08 45.98 -17.79
C LYS A 200 28.80 45.28 -19.14
N GLU A 201 27.51 44.92 -19.33
CA GLU A 201 26.61 45.23 -20.48
C GLU A 201 25.84 43.99 -21.01
N LYS A 202 24.55 43.77 -20.71
CA LYS A 202 23.27 44.29 -21.30
C LYS A 202 22.86 43.73 -22.68
N ARG A 203 21.53 43.52 -22.80
CA ARG A 203 20.65 43.46 -24.01
C ARG A 203 20.62 42.10 -24.75
N LYS A 204 19.51 41.61 -25.32
CA LYS A 204 18.22 42.19 -25.77
C LYS A 204 17.23 41.03 -26.07
N LYS A 205 15.92 41.21 -25.79
CA LYS A 205 14.81 40.53 -26.52
C LYS A 205 14.54 41.29 -27.84
N PRO A 206 14.01 40.63 -28.88
CA PRO A 206 12.59 40.84 -29.33
C PRO A 206 11.90 39.51 -29.76
N SER A 207 10.64 39.23 -29.44
CA SER A 207 9.35 39.61 -30.10
C SER A 207 9.07 38.99 -31.49
N GLY A 208 7.94 38.27 -31.61
CA GLY A 208 7.25 37.91 -32.87
C GLY A 208 6.45 36.61 -32.68
N SER A 209 5.12 36.57 -32.57
CA SER A 209 4.04 36.90 -33.54
C SER A 209 3.72 35.77 -34.54
N GLY A 210 2.45 35.31 -34.54
CA GLY A 210 1.79 34.52 -35.61
C GLY A 210 1.31 33.14 -35.12
N ARG A 211 0.03 32.79 -34.91
CA ARG A 211 -1.26 32.91 -35.64
C ARG A 211 -1.54 31.72 -36.58
N LYS A 212 -2.61 30.95 -36.23
CA LYS A 212 -3.44 30.01 -37.03
C LYS A 212 -2.72 28.73 -37.51
N LYS A 213 -3.33 27.54 -37.52
CA LYS A 213 -4.73 27.11 -37.62
C LYS A 213 -5.08 26.08 -36.54
#